data_AF-A0A2D6E4W2-F1
#
_entry.id   AF-A0A2D6E4W2-F1
#
_cell.length_a   1.000
_cell.length_b   1.000
_cell.length_c   1.000
_cell.angle_alpha   90.00
_cell.angle_beta   90.00
_cell.angle_gamma   90.00
#
_symmetry.space_group_name_H-M   'P 1'
#
loop_
_entity.id
_entity.type
_entity.pdbx_description
1 polymer ?
#
loop_
_entity_poly.entity_id
_entity_poly.type
_entity_poly.pdbx_seq_one_letter_code
_entity_poly.pdbx_strand_id
1 'polypeptide(L)'
;MSSYKTGRLTKVEKFYIDNNLEMSVSDVAKDLNRTKKIVEKRRSSNEPSKGHITKANHYPKTKTINDLMGHKESRGVTIMTPEASEVADATRAKRLSEMNIADRHKGSIHIIKEDK
;
A
#
# COMPACT_ATOMS: atom_id res chain seq x y z
N MET A 1 0.32 38.35 -4.89
CA MET A 1 0.79 36.96 -4.71
C MET A 1 0.93 36.30 -6.07
N SER A 2 2.09 35.71 -6.38
CA SER A 2 2.24 34.88 -7.58
C SER A 2 1.33 33.65 -7.43
N SER A 3 0.39 33.48 -8.36
CA SER A 3 -0.51 32.33 -8.39
C SER A 3 0.28 31.12 -8.89
N TYR A 4 0.45 30.11 -8.03
CA TYR A 4 1.08 28.86 -8.42
C TYR A 4 0.18 28.11 -9.41
N LYS A 5 0.79 27.38 -10.36
CA LYS A 5 0.04 26.53 -11.28
C LYS A 5 -0.74 25.47 -10.49
N THR A 6 -2.03 25.34 -10.76
CA THR A 6 -2.92 24.35 -10.13
C THR A 6 -3.01 23.06 -10.95
N GLY A 7 -3.62 22.02 -10.40
CA GLY A 7 -3.78 20.73 -11.08
C GLY A 7 -2.58 19.78 -10.98
N ARG A 8 -2.62 18.69 -11.76
CA ARG A 8 -1.61 17.63 -11.74
C ARG A 8 -0.32 18.07 -12.44
N LEU A 9 0.81 17.46 -12.07
CA LEU A 9 2.08 17.63 -12.78
C LEU A 9 1.98 17.05 -14.19
N THR A 10 2.39 17.84 -15.18
CA THR A 10 2.53 17.43 -16.58
C THR A 10 3.71 16.46 -16.75
N LYS A 11 3.80 15.78 -17.91
CA LYS A 11 4.91 14.85 -18.19
C LYS A 11 6.27 15.54 -18.15
N VAL A 12 6.36 16.76 -18.69
CA VAL A 12 7.59 17.56 -18.71
C VAL A 12 8.01 17.97 -17.29
N GLU A 13 7.06 18.44 -16.48
CA GLU A 13 7.34 18.81 -15.08
C GLU A 13 7.80 17.59 -14.26
N LYS A 14 7.21 16.41 -14.49
CA LYS A 14 7.65 15.17 -13.85
C LYS A 14 9.09 14.82 -14.25
N PHE A 15 9.37 14.81 -15.55
CA PHE A 15 10.71 14.52 -16.07
C PHE A 15 11.76 15.48 -15.49
N TYR A 16 11.43 16.78 -15.37
CA TYR A 16 12.32 17.75 -14.75
C TYR A 16 12.61 17.45 -13.27
N ILE A 17 11.58 17.08 -12.49
CA ILE A 17 11.76 16.72 -11.06
C ILE A 17 12.61 15.44 -10.92
N ASP A 18 12.44 14.49 -11.84
CA ASP A 18 13.09 13.18 -11.79
C ASP A 18 14.58 13.26 -12.18
N ASN A 19 14.97 14.19 -13.06
CA ASN A 19 16.36 14.37 -13.49
C ASN A 19 17.15 15.37 -12.63
N ASN A 20 16.46 16.25 -11.88
CA ASN A 20 17.09 17.26 -11.04
C ASN A 20 16.94 16.90 -9.56
N LEU A 21 17.42 15.72 -9.16
CA LEU A 21 17.36 15.27 -7.77
C LEU A 21 18.35 15.99 -6.85
N GLU A 22 19.49 16.42 -7.41
CA GLU A 22 20.57 17.12 -6.69
C GLU A 22 20.18 18.56 -6.30
N MET A 23 19.26 19.18 -7.04
CA MET A 23 18.78 20.53 -6.74
C MET A 23 17.88 20.56 -5.50
N SER A 24 17.88 21.68 -4.78
CA SER A 24 16.99 21.86 -3.64
C SER A 24 15.52 21.84 -4.09
N VAL A 25 14.64 21.28 -3.25
CA VAL A 25 13.18 21.26 -3.50
C VAL A 25 12.63 22.67 -3.71
N SER A 26 13.22 23.66 -3.02
CA SER A 26 12.77 25.04 -3.11
C SER A 26 13.07 25.66 -4.46
N ASP A 27 14.18 25.29 -5.10
CA ASP A 27 14.59 25.86 -6.38
C ASP A 27 13.80 25.22 -7.51
N VAL A 28 13.64 23.89 -7.48
CA VAL A 28 12.77 23.16 -8.43
C VAL A 28 11.31 23.65 -8.36
N ALA A 29 10.82 23.99 -7.16
CA ALA A 29 9.48 24.54 -6.99
C ALA A 29 9.33 25.94 -7.62
N LYS A 30 10.36 26.78 -7.52
CA LYS A 30 10.40 28.11 -8.15
C LYS A 30 10.42 27.99 -9.67
N ASP A 31 11.30 27.15 -10.22
CA ASP A 31 11.46 26.95 -11.67
C ASP A 31 10.15 26.46 -12.32
N LEU A 32 9.47 25.52 -11.67
CA LEU A 32 8.23 24.95 -12.18
C LEU A 32 6.99 25.81 -11.88
N ASN A 33 7.13 26.86 -11.05
CA ASN A 33 6.03 27.64 -10.47
C ASN A 33 4.97 26.71 -9.82
N ARG A 34 5.46 25.79 -8.99
CA ARG A 34 4.66 24.81 -8.23
C ARG A 34 4.93 24.95 -6.75
N THR A 35 4.01 24.44 -5.93
CA THR A 35 4.21 24.40 -4.48
C THR A 35 5.23 23.32 -4.10
N LYS A 36 6.05 23.60 -3.07
CA LYS A 36 7.07 22.67 -2.55
C LYS A 36 6.49 21.29 -2.25
N LYS A 37 5.30 21.25 -1.64
CA LYS A 37 4.55 20.03 -1.31
C LYS A 37 4.33 19.10 -2.50
N ILE A 38 4.08 19.62 -3.70
CA ILE A 38 3.85 18.82 -4.90
C ILE A 38 5.17 18.19 -5.39
N VAL A 39 6.26 18.95 -5.35
CA VAL A 39 7.60 18.49 -5.73
C VAL A 39 8.09 17.40 -4.75
N GLU A 40 7.93 17.61 -3.45
CA GLU A 40 8.23 16.63 -2.40
C GLU A 40 7.43 15.34 -2.59
N LYS A 41 6.13 15.47 -2.90
CA LYS A 41 5.28 14.32 -3.17
C LYS A 41 5.77 13.51 -4.38
N ARG A 42 6.23 14.18 -5.45
CA ARG A 42 6.80 13.48 -6.61
C ARG A 42 8.12 12.78 -6.26
N ARG A 43 9.05 13.47 -5.60
CA ARG A 43 10.34 12.88 -5.18
C ARG A 43 10.14 11.67 -4.27
N SER A 44 9.26 11.76 -3.29
CA SER A 44 8.91 10.64 -2.40
C SER A 44 8.15 9.50 -3.08
N SER A 45 7.55 9.74 -4.26
CA SER A 45 6.90 8.69 -5.07
C SER A 45 7.84 7.99 -6.06
N ASN A 46 9.03 8.55 -6.33
CA ASN A 46 10.04 7.96 -7.21
C ASN A 46 11.06 7.10 -6.46
N GLU A 47 11.16 7.25 -5.14
CA GLU A 47 11.65 6.17 -4.29
C GLU A 47 10.86 4.90 -4.65
N PRO A 48 11.52 3.75 -4.88
CA PRO A 48 10.86 2.52 -5.30
C PRO A 48 9.67 2.26 -4.39
N SER A 49 8.49 2.20 -5.01
CA SER A 49 7.21 2.35 -4.34
C SER A 49 7.09 1.47 -3.10
N LYS A 50 7.02 2.11 -1.92
CA LYS A 50 6.23 1.58 -0.82
C LYS A 50 4.78 1.55 -1.29
N GLY A 51 4.37 0.43 -1.88
CA GLY A 51 2.96 0.15 -2.16
C GLY A 51 2.15 0.40 -0.88
N HIS A 52 1.07 1.18 -1.04
CA HIS A 52 0.01 1.40 -0.05
C HIS A 52 0.41 1.18 1.42
N ILE A 53 1.07 2.17 2.04
CA ILE A 53 1.43 2.12 3.46
C ILE A 53 0.14 2.28 4.29
N THR A 54 -0.54 1.17 4.57
CA THR A 54 -1.09 1.00 5.91
C THR A 54 0.12 0.85 6.84
N LYS A 55 0.13 1.58 7.95
CA LYS A 55 1.29 1.67 8.84
C LYS A 55 1.72 0.27 9.34
N ALA A 56 2.79 -0.30 8.78
CA ALA A 56 3.56 -1.38 9.39
C ALA A 56 4.95 -1.53 8.73
N ASN A 57 5.97 -1.09 9.47
CA ASN A 57 7.34 -1.60 9.57
C ASN A 57 8.23 -1.74 8.31
N HIS A 58 9.30 -0.93 8.32
CA HIS A 58 10.57 -1.15 7.61
C HIS A 58 11.32 -2.36 8.21
N TYR A 59 10.91 -3.56 7.83
CA TYR A 59 11.72 -4.78 7.90
C TYR A 59 11.64 -5.46 6.53
N PRO A 60 12.63 -6.28 6.11
CA PRO A 60 12.48 -7.09 4.90
C PRO A 60 11.13 -7.79 4.99
N LYS A 61 10.25 -7.56 4.00
CA LYS A 61 8.93 -8.18 3.95
C LYS A 61 9.16 -9.68 4.11
N THR A 62 8.83 -10.21 5.29
CA THR A 62 8.75 -11.65 5.45
C THR A 62 7.70 -12.08 4.43
N LYS A 63 8.07 -13.00 3.53
CA LYS A 63 7.13 -13.49 2.50
C LYS A 63 5.88 -13.95 3.24
N THR A 64 4.76 -13.27 2.99
CA THR A 64 3.49 -13.67 3.59
C THR A 64 2.91 -14.82 2.78
N ILE A 65 2.00 -15.61 3.36
CA ILE A 65 1.36 -16.74 2.66
C ILE A 65 0.78 -16.29 1.32
N ASN A 66 0.18 -15.09 1.26
CA ASN A 66 -0.38 -14.52 0.03
C ASN A 66 0.67 -14.30 -1.06
N ASP A 67 1.90 -13.93 -0.70
CA ASP A 67 2.98 -13.73 -1.67
C ASP A 67 3.49 -15.05 -2.27
N LEU A 68 3.23 -16.18 -1.58
CA LEU A 68 3.61 -17.52 -2.02
C LEU A 68 2.51 -18.20 -2.87
N MET A 69 1.32 -17.60 -2.95
CA MET A 69 0.22 -18.14 -3.75
C MET A 69 0.49 -17.95 -5.25
N GLY A 70 0.06 -18.91 -6.06
CA GLY A 70 0.11 -18.79 -7.50
C GLY A 70 -1.06 -17.93 -8.00
N HIS A 71 -0.77 -16.84 -8.72
CA HIS A 71 -1.79 -15.99 -9.32
C HIS A 71 -1.71 -16.05 -10.85
N LYS A 72 -2.88 -16.10 -11.51
CA LYS A 72 -2.96 -15.96 -12.97
C LYS A 72 -3.71 -14.69 -13.32
N GLU A 73 -2.96 -13.66 -13.71
CA GLU A 73 -3.46 -12.30 -13.99
C GLU A 73 -4.62 -12.29 -15.00
N SER A 74 -4.54 -13.13 -16.03
CA SER A 74 -5.57 -13.24 -17.07
C SER A 74 -6.93 -13.81 -16.63
N ARG A 75 -7.00 -14.51 -15.49
CA ARG A 75 -8.20 -15.29 -15.11
C ARG A 75 -8.66 -15.05 -13.67
N GLY A 76 -7.98 -14.19 -12.91
CA GLY A 76 -8.34 -13.89 -11.52
C GLY A 76 -8.35 -15.10 -10.59
N VAL A 77 -7.67 -16.20 -10.99
CA VAL A 77 -7.59 -17.42 -10.19
C VAL A 77 -6.34 -17.40 -9.33
N THR A 78 -6.53 -17.84 -8.09
CA THR A 78 -5.49 -18.01 -7.08
C THR A 78 -5.38 -19.50 -6.75
N ILE A 79 -4.17 -20.04 -6.83
CA ILE A 79 -3.85 -21.45 -6.61
C ILE A 79 -2.94 -21.54 -5.38
N MET A 80 -3.29 -22.40 -4.43
CA MET A 80 -2.42 -22.72 -3.29
C MET A 80 -1.19 -23.48 -3.78
N THR A 81 0.00 -22.94 -3.53
CA THR A 81 1.26 -23.62 -3.85
C THR A 81 1.70 -24.51 -2.67
N PRO A 82 2.56 -25.51 -2.90
CA PRO A 82 3.11 -26.33 -1.82
C PRO A 82 3.79 -25.49 -0.73
N GLU A 83 4.62 -24.52 -1.13
CA GLU A 83 5.33 -23.61 -0.20
C GLU A 83 4.33 -22.79 0.65
N ALA A 84 3.27 -22.27 0.04
CA ALA A 84 2.21 -21.57 0.76
C ALA A 84 1.46 -22.49 1.75
N SER A 85 1.24 -23.75 1.36
CA SER A 85 0.56 -24.75 2.20
C SER A 85 1.38 -25.10 3.44
N GLU A 86 2.69 -25.33 3.28
CA GLU A 86 3.58 -25.65 4.40
C GLU A 86 3.64 -24.50 5.42
N VAL A 87 3.74 -23.25 4.95
CA VAL A 87 3.73 -22.07 5.81
C VAL A 87 2.37 -21.89 6.50
N ALA A 88 1.27 -22.19 5.81
CA ALA A 88 -0.06 -22.11 6.38
C ALA A 88 -0.28 -23.12 7.51
N ASP A 89 0.25 -24.33 7.38
CA ASP A 89 0.14 -25.34 8.42
C ASP A 89 1.08 -25.04 9.61
N ALA A 90 2.31 -24.59 9.35
CA ALA A 90 3.25 -24.18 10.40
C ALA A 90 2.70 -23.03 11.28
N THR A 91 1.94 -22.10 10.68
CA THR A 91 1.37 -20.94 11.40
C THR A 91 -0.03 -21.19 11.98
N ARG A 92 -0.64 -22.35 11.70
CA ARG A 92 -2.03 -22.66 12.06
C ARG A 92 -2.28 -22.60 13.56
N ALA A 93 -1.44 -23.23 14.37
CA ALA A 93 -1.63 -23.30 15.82
C ALA A 93 -1.58 -21.90 16.47
N LYS A 94 -0.59 -21.09 16.09
CA LYS A 94 -0.45 -19.69 16.54
C LYS A 94 -1.65 -18.84 16.14
N ARG A 95 -2.11 -18.97 14.89
CA ARG A 95 -3.29 -18.26 14.39
C ARG A 95 -4.55 -18.63 15.18
N LEU A 96 -4.73 -19.91 15.50
CA LEU A 96 -5.88 -20.37 16.29
C LEU A 96 -5.85 -19.83 17.72
N SER A 97 -4.67 -19.74 18.34
CA SER A 97 -4.55 -19.15 19.69
C SER A 97 -4.76 -17.64 19.73
N GLU A 98 -4.39 -16.91 18.67
CA GLU A 98 -4.58 -15.45 18.59
C GLU A 98 -6.02 -15.08 18.21
N MET A 99 -6.71 -15.96 17.49
CA MET A 99 -8.12 -15.80 17.16
C MET A 99 -8.97 -16.16 18.38
N ASN A 100 -9.18 -15.22 19.30
CA ASN A 100 -10.26 -15.32 20.30
C ASN A 100 -11.62 -15.27 19.57
N ILE A 101 -12.12 -16.43 19.16
CA ILE A 101 -13.42 -16.58 18.49
C ILE A 101 -14.56 -16.02 19.36
N ALA A 102 -14.42 -16.13 20.69
CA ALA A 102 -15.36 -15.58 21.66
C ALA A 102 -15.45 -14.05 21.63
N ASP A 103 -14.35 -13.34 21.36
CA ASP A 103 -14.36 -11.87 21.30
C ASP A 103 -14.84 -11.34 19.94
N ARG A 104 -14.78 -12.14 18.87
CA ARG A 104 -15.22 -11.70 17.51
C ARG A 104 -16.70 -11.36 17.41
N HIS A 105 -17.53 -12.04 18.19
CA HIS A 105 -18.98 -11.85 18.21
C HIS A 105 -19.45 -11.07 19.43
N LYS A 106 -18.51 -10.55 20.24
CA LYS A 106 -18.82 -9.78 21.44
C LYS A 106 -19.43 -8.44 21.03
N GLY A 107 -20.74 -8.31 21.21
CA GLY A 107 -21.52 -7.13 20.81
C GLY A 107 -22.32 -7.28 19.52
N SER A 108 -22.28 -8.43 18.84
CA SER A 108 -23.18 -8.68 17.71
C SER A 108 -24.57 -9.05 18.21
N ILE A 109 -25.54 -8.14 18.03
CA ILE A 109 -26.95 -8.39 18.32
C ILE A 109 -27.54 -9.21 17.17
N HIS A 110 -27.92 -10.46 17.46
CA HIS A 110 -28.64 -11.30 16.50
C HIS A 110 -30.13 -10.99 16.62
N ILE A 111 -30.70 -10.30 15.63
CA ILE A 111 -32.14 -10.10 15.55
C ILE A 111 -32.72 -11.31 14.82
N ILE A 112 -33.30 -12.24 15.58
CA ILE A 112 -34.09 -13.33 15.02
C ILE A 112 -35.41 -12.70 14.58
N LYS A 113 -35.69 -12.72 13.27
CA LYS A 113 -37.01 -12.35 12.76
C LYS A 113 -37.95 -13.50 13.08
N GLU A 114 -39.06 -13.22 13.77
CA GLU A 114 -40.11 -14.21 13.94
C GLU A 114 -40.76 -14.49 12.57
N ASP A 115 -40.93 -15.77 12.28
CA ASP A 115 -41.61 -16.23 11.07
C ASP A 115 -43.09 -15.85 11.16
N LYS A 116 -43.58 -15.25 10.08
CA LYS A 116 -44.90 -14.64 9.96
C LYS A 116 -46.00 -15.67 9.67
#